data_AF-A0A7C1RFG9-F1
#
_entry.id   AF-A0A7C1RFG9-F1
#
_cell.length_a   1.000
_cell.length_b   1.000
_cell.length_c   1.000
_cell.angle_alpha   90.00
_cell.angle_beta   90.00
_cell.angle_gamma   90.00
#
_symmetry.space_group_name_H-M   'P 1'
#
loop_
_entity.id
_entity.type
_entity.pdbx_description
1 polymer ?
#
loop_
_entity_poly.entity_id
_entity_poly.type
_entity_poly.pdbx_seq_one_letter_code
_entity_poly.pdbx_strand_id
1 'polypeptide(L)'
;MVKGKVLQFRQGRKTVYEKHFLIEVEGSEDRKQAEKLVGKEVSWKSPAGKIIKGKISGAHGGKGVVRAIFEKGLPGQAVTTEVEVK
;
A
#
# COMPACT_ATOMS: atom_id res chain seq x y z
N MET A 1 9.62 9.73 6.31
CA MET A 1 9.21 9.25 4.98
C MET A 1 9.94 7.95 4.73
N VAL A 2 9.17 6.88 4.56
CA VAL A 2 9.69 5.53 4.31
C VAL A 2 9.18 5.12 2.94
N LYS A 3 10.05 4.54 2.12
CA LYS A 3 9.65 4.02 0.82
C LYS A 3 8.88 2.73 1.00
N GLY A 4 7.92 2.50 0.12
CA GLY A 4 7.26 1.22 -0.01
C GLY A 4 7.07 0.86 -1.48
N LYS A 5 6.77 -0.40 -1.73
CA LYS A 5 6.50 -0.94 -3.05
C LYS A 5 5.08 -1.48 -3.11
N VAL A 6 4.33 -1.09 -4.13
CA VAL A 6 3.00 -1.65 -4.37
C VAL A 6 3.16 -3.06 -4.92
N LEU A 7 2.65 -4.05 -4.18
CA LEU A 7 2.72 -5.46 -4.59
C LEU A 7 1.56 -5.84 -5.49
N GLN A 8 0.32 -5.69 -4.99
CA GLN A 8 -0.88 -6.08 -5.71
C GLN A 8 -2.13 -5.46 -5.06
N PHE A 9 -3.24 -5.47 -5.79
CA PHE A 9 -4.57 -5.28 -5.19
C PHE A 9 -4.85 -6.35 -4.12
N ARG A 10 -5.65 -5.99 -3.12
CA ARG A 10 -6.30 -7.00 -2.29
C ARG A 10 -7.32 -7.74 -3.16
N GLN A 11 -7.10 -9.02 -3.34
CA GLN A 11 -7.96 -9.87 -4.16
C GLN A 11 -8.21 -11.22 -3.49
N GLY A 12 -9.37 -11.81 -3.78
CA GLY A 12 -9.65 -13.22 -3.58
C GLY A 12 -9.47 -14.00 -4.89
N ARG A 13 -9.97 -15.23 -4.95
CA ARG A 13 -9.85 -16.08 -6.14
C ARG A 13 -10.57 -15.53 -7.38
N LYS A 14 -11.65 -14.76 -7.19
CA LYS A 14 -12.49 -14.20 -8.27
C LYS A 14 -12.90 -12.74 -8.03
N THR A 15 -12.42 -12.13 -6.95
CA THR A 15 -12.86 -10.79 -6.52
C THR A 15 -11.66 -9.89 -6.33
N VAL A 16 -11.74 -8.65 -6.81
CA VAL A 16 -10.69 -7.64 -6.66
C VAL A 16 -11.28 -6.43 -5.95
N TYR A 17 -10.58 -5.96 -4.92
CA TYR A 17 -10.93 -4.72 -4.22
C TYR A 17 -10.08 -3.59 -4.77
N GLU A 18 -10.63 -2.83 -5.72
CA GLU A 18 -9.92 -1.85 -6.56
C GLU A 18 -9.25 -0.70 -5.78
N LYS A 19 -9.72 -0.40 -4.57
CA LYS A 19 -9.17 0.66 -3.71
C LYS A 19 -8.16 0.17 -2.68
N HIS A 20 -8.07 -1.15 -2.48
CA HIS A 20 -7.26 -1.76 -1.44
C HIS A 20 -5.99 -2.34 -2.05
N PHE A 21 -4.85 -1.93 -1.53
CA PHE A 21 -3.54 -2.36 -2.03
C PHE A 21 -2.70 -2.96 -0.92
N LEU A 22 -1.88 -3.92 -1.31
CA LEU A 22 -0.82 -4.50 -0.51
C LEU A 22 0.45 -3.75 -0.80
N ILE A 23 1.08 -3.22 0.25
CA ILE A 23 2.31 -2.44 0.17
C ILE A 23 3.35 -3.11 1.05
N GLU A 24 4.51 -3.40 0.47
CA GLU A 24 5.71 -3.76 1.20
C GLU A 24 6.41 -2.48 1.61
N VAL A 25 6.62 -2.27 2.91
CA VAL A 25 7.26 -1.06 3.42
C VAL A 25 8.68 -1.40 3.83
N GLU A 26 9.64 -0.60 3.41
CA GLU A 26 11.04 -0.80 3.74
C GLU A 26 11.24 -0.71 5.27
N GLY A 27 11.89 -1.72 5.85
CA GLY A 27 12.08 -1.81 7.30
C GLY A 27 10.92 -2.43 8.09
N SER A 28 9.90 -2.97 7.42
CA SER A 28 8.83 -3.77 8.03
C SER A 28 8.92 -5.21 7.56
N GLU A 29 9.56 -6.06 8.36
CA GLU A 29 9.77 -7.49 8.08
C GLU A 29 8.74 -8.36 8.81
N ASP A 30 8.24 -7.87 9.95
CA ASP A 30 7.31 -8.59 10.80
C ASP A 30 5.95 -7.90 10.91
N ARG A 31 4.92 -8.70 11.21
CA ARG A 31 3.57 -8.18 11.49
C ARG A 31 3.55 -7.08 12.56
N LYS A 32 4.34 -7.22 13.62
CA LYS A 32 4.39 -6.24 14.72
C LYS A 32 4.93 -4.88 14.25
N GLN A 33 5.84 -4.86 13.29
CA GLN A 33 6.36 -3.62 12.71
C GLN A 33 5.32 -3.00 11.78
N ALA A 34 4.66 -3.82 10.95
CA ALA A 34 3.57 -3.39 10.09
C ALA A 34 2.40 -2.77 10.86
N GLU A 35 2.07 -3.30 12.04
CA GLU A 35 0.99 -2.77 12.89
C GLU A 35 1.29 -1.36 13.40
N LYS A 36 2.56 -1.00 13.61
CA LYS A 36 2.97 0.37 14.00
C LYS A 36 2.77 1.38 12.87
N LEU A 37 2.65 0.91 11.62
CA LEU A 37 2.42 1.77 10.46
C LEU A 37 0.93 2.04 10.21
N VAL A 38 0.04 1.39 10.97
CA VAL A 38 -1.40 1.57 10.83
C VAL A 38 -1.80 3.00 11.18
N GLY A 39 -2.65 3.59 10.35
CA GLY A 39 -3.11 4.96 10.52
C GLY A 39 -2.27 6.01 9.78
N LYS A 40 -1.06 5.66 9.32
CA LYS A 40 -0.20 6.57 8.54
C LYS A 40 -0.75 6.85 7.15
N GLU A 41 -0.40 8.03 6.62
CA GLU A 41 -0.74 8.44 5.26
C GLU A 41 0.23 7.80 4.26
N VAL A 42 -0.32 7.37 3.13
CA VAL A 42 0.44 6.82 2.01
C VAL A 42 0.14 7.66 0.77
N SER A 43 1.17 7.96 -0.02
CA SER A 43 1.01 8.68 -1.28
C SER A 43 1.69 7.95 -2.43
N TRP A 44 0.94 7.79 -3.52
CA TRP A 44 1.44 7.30 -4.79
C TRP A 44 1.52 8.46 -5.79
N LYS A 45 2.62 8.55 -6.52
CA LYS A 45 2.80 9.54 -7.59
C LYS A 45 2.70 8.84 -8.94
N SER A 46 1.77 9.29 -9.77
CA SER A 46 1.64 8.77 -11.13
C SER A 46 2.80 9.24 -12.01
N PRO A 47 3.09 8.54 -13.13
CA PRO A 47 4.06 9.00 -14.11
C PRO A 47 3.76 10.41 -14.65
N ALA A 48 2.47 10.77 -14.72
CA ALA A 48 2.02 12.11 -15.11
C ALA A 48 2.08 13.15 -13.97
N GLY A 49 2.66 12.82 -12.82
CA GLY A 49 2.86 13.74 -11.69
C GLY A 49 1.66 13.89 -10.74
N LYS A 50 0.57 13.15 -10.96
CA LYS A 50 -0.61 13.22 -10.09
C LYS A 50 -0.38 12.44 -8.80
N ILE A 51 -0.64 13.08 -7.66
CA ILE A 51 -0.51 12.44 -6.35
C ILE A 51 -1.87 11.88 -5.92
N ILE A 52 -1.91 10.59 -5.61
CA ILE A 52 -3.08 9.91 -5.04
C ILE A 52 -2.74 9.54 -3.60
N LYS A 53 -3.55 10.03 -2.66
CA LYS A 53 -3.39 9.75 -1.25
C LYS A 53 -4.22 8.55 -0.81
N GLY A 54 -3.76 7.94 0.26
CA GLY A 54 -4.40 6.84 0.94
C GLY A 54 -3.98 6.74 2.38
N LYS A 55 -4.56 5.79 3.09
CA LYS A 55 -4.27 5.54 4.50
C LYS A 55 -3.97 4.06 4.70
N ILE A 56 -2.98 3.76 5.53
CA ILE A 56 -2.70 2.40 5.97
C ILE A 56 -3.82 1.96 6.92
N SER A 57 -4.56 0.93 6.52
CA SER A 57 -5.71 0.41 7.26
C SER A 57 -5.34 -0.71 8.23
N GLY A 58 -4.26 -1.46 7.97
CA GLY A 58 -3.90 -2.60 8.81
C GLY A 58 -2.71 -3.39 8.28
N ALA A 59 -2.06 -4.19 9.13
CA ALA A 59 -1.08 -5.18 8.69
C ALA A 59 -1.75 -6.31 7.88
N HIS A 60 -0.99 -6.92 6.98
CA HIS A 60 -1.42 -8.03 6.13
C HIS A 60 -0.39 -9.16 6.14
N GLY A 61 -0.85 -10.38 6.46
CA GLY A 61 0.03 -11.54 6.58
C GLY A 61 1.01 -11.45 7.76
N GLY A 62 2.11 -12.21 7.64
CA GLY A 62 3.18 -12.28 8.64
C GLY A 62 4.48 -11.57 8.25
N LYS A 63 4.70 -11.30 6.95
CA LYS A 63 5.96 -10.78 6.39
C LYS A 63 6.01 -9.24 6.33
N GLY A 64 5.45 -8.57 7.32
CA GLY A 64 5.55 -7.10 7.41
C GLY A 64 4.83 -6.29 6.33
N VAL A 65 4.00 -6.90 5.48
CA VAL A 65 3.19 -6.22 4.47
C VAL A 65 2.04 -5.45 5.13
N VAL A 66 1.70 -4.29 4.58
CA VAL A 66 0.55 -3.49 5.03
C VAL A 66 -0.52 -3.41 3.95
N ARG A 67 -1.76 -3.19 4.38
CA ARG A 67 -2.90 -2.89 3.53
C ARG A 67 -3.19 -1.40 3.59
N ALA A 68 -3.17 -0.74 2.44
CA ALA A 68 -3.57 0.65 2.30
C ALA A 68 -4.86 0.78 1.50
N ILE A 69 -5.63 1.82 1.81
CA ILE A 69 -6.85 2.21 1.10
C ILE A 69 -6.61 3.57 0.48
N PHE A 70 -6.67 3.65 -0.84
CA PHE A 70 -6.54 4.91 -1.57
C PHE A 70 -7.91 5.50 -1.87
N GLU A 71 -8.03 6.84 -1.84
CA GLU A 71 -9.31 7.53 -2.00
C GLU A 71 -10.00 7.19 -3.34
N LYS A 72 -9.21 7.23 -4.41
CA LYS A 72 -9.66 7.00 -5.80
C LYS A 72 -9.25 5.63 -6.36
N GLY A 73 -8.55 4.81 -5.57
CA GLY A 73 -7.86 3.62 -6.08
C GLY A 73 -6.64 3.98 -6.94
N LEU A 74 -5.84 2.97 -7.28
CA LEU A 74 -4.72 3.11 -8.21
C LEU A 74 -5.00 2.30 -9.48
N PRO A 75 -4.47 2.73 -10.63
CA PRO A 75 -4.53 1.93 -11.84
C PRO A 75 -3.67 0.66 -11.69
N GLY A 76 -3.97 -0.42 -12.41
CA GLY A 76 -3.21 -1.68 -12.31
C GLY A 76 -1.73 -1.53 -12.68
N GLN A 77 -1.40 -0.53 -13.49
CA GLN A 77 -0.04 -0.13 -13.84
C GLN A 77 0.78 0.38 -12.64
N ALA A 78 0.14 0.68 -11.51
CA ALA A 78 0.82 1.06 -10.28
C ALA A 78 1.47 -0.13 -9.56
N VAL A 79 1.16 -1.37 -9.93
CA VAL A 79 1.83 -2.56 -9.40
C VAL A 79 3.33 -2.49 -9.71
N THR A 80 4.17 -2.85 -8.74
CA THR A 80 5.64 -2.74 -8.74
C THR A 80 6.23 -1.33 -8.67
N THR A 81 5.39 -0.30 -8.57
CA THR A 81 5.87 1.09 -8.41
C THR A 81 6.05 1.48 -6.94
N GLU A 82 6.82 2.55 -6.71
CA GLU A 82 7.11 3.07 -5.38
C GLU A 82 5.95 3.93 -4.84
N VAL A 83 5.81 3.89 -3.51
CA VAL A 83 4.92 4.73 -2.71
C VAL A 83 5.69 5.33 -1.55
N GLU A 84 5.24 6.48 -1.07
CA GLU A 84 5.79 7.11 0.11
C GLU A 84 4.83 6.92 1.29
N VAL A 85 5.37 6.41 2.40
CA VAL A 85 4.69 6.33 3.70
C VAL A 85 5.19 7.47 4.59
N LYS A 86 4.26 8.28 5.11
CA LYS A 86 4.57 9.34 6.09
C LYS A 86 4.56 8.80 7.51
#